data_AF-A0AAW4L7W3-F1
#
_entry.id   AF-A0AAW4L7W3-F1
#
_cell.length_a   1.000
_cell.length_b   1.000
_cell.length_c   1.000
_cell.angle_alpha   90.00
_cell.angle_beta   90.00
_cell.angle_gamma   90.00
#
_symmetry.space_group_name_H-M   'P 1'
#
loop_
_entity.id
_entity.type
_entity.pdbx_description
1 polymer ?
#
loop_
_entity_poly.entity_id
_entity_poly.type
_entity_poly.pdbx_seq_one_letter_code
_entity_poly.pdbx_strand_id
1 'polypeptide(L)'
;MKLLRIIFLVFICMSLFGCGDDGKVGSLTLGTPFATNNGDGTYQVGATATYSNPSQSNLVGVSITFKLIDTATNTIISTFSDTTPTNGSFGCQWTVPQQLTPQGFLIVASSGGLEDTKSVSVPALGVLSVASSSITFTNTEPAPTIKQNAISGGTTPYSASSSNAALATVSVSGNAVSVTRASNATGTVIVTVTDASPTRQSTSFSVVLQ
;
A
#
# COMPACT_ATOMS: atom_id res chain seq x y z
N MET A 1 -6.87 29.01 -11.74
CA MET A 1 -6.59 29.01 -10.29
C MET A 1 -7.63 28.09 -9.64
N LYS A 2 -7.25 26.85 -9.35
CA LYS A 2 -8.17 25.81 -8.88
C LYS A 2 -8.41 25.98 -7.38
N LEU A 3 -9.70 26.06 -7.07
CA LEU A 3 -10.34 26.27 -5.79
C LEU A 3 -9.73 25.39 -4.68
N LEU A 4 -9.25 26.04 -3.62
CA LEU A 4 -8.77 25.45 -2.38
C LEU A 4 -9.93 24.71 -1.70
N ARG A 5 -9.88 23.37 -1.68
CA ARG A 5 -10.82 22.54 -0.93
C ARG A 5 -10.53 22.70 0.57
N ILE A 6 -11.38 23.47 1.24
CA ILE A 6 -11.45 23.57 2.69
C ILE A 6 -11.92 22.21 3.23
N ILE A 7 -11.02 21.50 3.91
CA ILE A 7 -11.33 20.29 4.65
C ILE A 7 -12.07 20.73 5.92
N PHE A 8 -13.38 20.48 5.94
CA PHE A 8 -14.24 20.72 7.09
C PHE A 8 -14.10 19.52 8.04
N LEU A 9 -13.31 19.68 9.09
CA LEU A 9 -13.18 18.72 10.18
C LEU A 9 -14.46 18.80 11.03
N VAL A 10 -15.43 17.93 10.76
CA VAL A 10 -16.65 17.82 11.58
C VAL A 10 -16.29 17.01 12.83
N PHE A 11 -16.10 17.71 13.95
CA PHE A 11 -16.03 17.10 15.27
C PHE A 11 -17.47 16.81 15.73
N ILE A 12 -17.95 15.57 15.50
CA ILE A 12 -19.24 15.12 16.03
C ILE A 12 -19.07 14.88 17.54
N CYS A 13 -19.30 15.91 18.33
CA CYS A 13 -19.59 15.78 19.75
C CYS A 13 -21.08 15.47 19.91
N MET A 14 -21.43 14.19 20.01
CA MET A 14 -22.71 13.76 20.58
C MET A 14 -22.58 12.39 21.26
N SER A 15 -22.56 12.39 22.59
CA SER A 15 -23.41 11.49 23.36
C SER A 15 -23.86 12.21 24.64
N LEU A 16 -25.16 12.45 24.71
CA LEU A 16 -25.88 12.93 25.90
C LEU A 16 -26.55 11.71 26.56
N PHE A 17 -26.36 11.62 27.88
CA PHE A 17 -27.04 10.80 28.89
C PHE A 17 -26.82 9.28 28.91
N GLY A 18 -25.86 8.88 29.75
CA GLY A 18 -25.92 7.67 30.58
C GLY A 18 -25.44 8.03 31.99
N CYS A 19 -26.34 7.99 32.96
CA CYS A 19 -26.08 8.21 34.39
C CYS A 19 -25.26 7.03 34.96
N GLY A 20 -24.13 7.33 35.60
CA GLY A 20 -23.23 6.38 36.25
C GLY A 20 -21.76 6.76 36.08
N ASP A 21 -21.32 7.83 36.74
CA ASP A 21 -19.95 8.37 36.69
C ASP A 21 -18.90 7.52 37.45
N ASP A 22 -19.09 6.20 37.55
CA ASP A 22 -18.12 5.27 38.12
C ASP A 22 -17.32 4.50 37.04
N GLY A 23 -17.60 4.76 35.76
CA GLY A 23 -17.21 3.88 34.64
C GLY A 23 -16.00 4.28 33.79
N LYS A 24 -15.22 5.31 34.14
CA LYS A 24 -14.06 5.77 33.34
C LYS A 24 -12.81 5.98 34.19
N VAL A 25 -12.47 5.01 35.02
CA VAL A 25 -11.25 5.07 35.83
C VAL A 25 -10.05 4.76 34.92
N GLY A 26 -9.15 5.73 34.72
CA GLY A 26 -7.93 5.53 33.95
C GLY A 26 -7.65 6.49 32.80
N SER A 27 -6.67 6.12 31.98
CA SER A 27 -6.33 6.78 30.72
C SER A 27 -6.07 5.74 29.64
N LEU A 28 -6.38 6.08 28.39
CA LEU A 28 -6.02 5.31 27.21
C LEU A 28 -5.30 6.24 26.25
N THR A 29 -4.10 5.86 25.83
CA THR A 29 -3.29 6.66 24.92
C THR A 29 -2.77 5.79 23.79
N LEU A 30 -2.95 6.24 22.55
CA LEU A 30 -2.25 5.73 21.39
C LEU A 30 -0.89 6.42 21.27
N GLY A 31 0.16 5.61 21.22
CA GLY A 31 1.48 6.05 20.78
C GLY A 31 1.47 6.47 19.31
N THR A 32 2.59 7.03 18.86
CA THR A 32 2.76 7.47 17.48
C THR A 32 2.58 6.29 16.51
N PRO A 33 1.61 6.36 15.57
CA PRO A 33 1.47 5.34 14.55
C PRO A 33 2.69 5.22 13.65
N PHE A 34 2.88 4.04 13.07
CA PHE A 34 3.92 3.77 12.07
C PHE A 34 3.31 3.24 10.77
N ALA A 35 4.04 3.46 9.67
CA ALA A 35 3.79 2.86 8.36
C ALA A 35 5.14 2.45 7.75
N THR A 36 5.38 1.14 7.66
CA THR A 36 6.65 0.57 7.18
C THR A 36 6.43 -0.18 5.86
N ASN A 37 7.24 0.13 4.84
CA ASN A 37 7.14 -0.53 3.52
C ASN A 37 7.71 -1.95 3.58
N ASN A 38 6.97 -2.93 3.06
CA ASN A 38 7.38 -4.34 3.04
C ASN A 38 8.22 -4.73 1.79
N GLY A 39 8.30 -3.86 0.79
CA GLY A 39 9.00 -4.10 -0.48
C GLY A 39 8.18 -4.84 -1.53
N ASP A 40 6.96 -5.29 -1.19
CA ASP A 40 6.06 -6.09 -2.03
C ASP A 40 4.78 -5.33 -2.42
N GLY A 41 4.82 -4.00 -2.38
CA GLY A 41 3.67 -3.16 -2.68
C GLY A 41 2.65 -3.11 -1.53
N THR A 42 3.00 -3.61 -0.34
CA THR A 42 2.23 -3.46 0.89
C THR A 42 2.99 -2.70 1.97
N TYR A 43 2.25 -2.22 2.97
CA TYR A 43 2.78 -1.55 4.15
C TYR A 43 2.27 -2.23 5.43
N GLN A 44 3.12 -2.36 6.44
CA GLN A 44 2.68 -2.59 7.82
C GLN A 44 2.30 -1.25 8.45
N VAL A 45 1.06 -1.14 8.89
CA VAL A 45 0.52 0.02 9.59
C VAL A 45 0.13 -0.40 11.00
N GLY A 46 0.49 0.39 12.01
CA GLY A 46 0.21 0.01 13.39
C GLY A 46 0.51 1.10 14.40
N ALA A 47 0.22 0.81 15.66
CA ALA A 47 0.48 1.67 16.80
C ALA A 47 0.45 0.84 18.09
N THR A 48 0.95 1.40 19.19
CA THR A 48 0.82 0.81 20.53
C THR A 48 -0.17 1.63 21.33
N ALA A 49 -1.19 1.00 21.92
CA ALA A 49 -2.04 1.64 22.91
C ALA A 49 -1.59 1.26 24.32
N THR A 50 -1.69 2.22 25.24
CA THR A 50 -1.45 2.00 26.67
C THR A 50 -2.67 2.45 27.45
N TYR A 51 -3.27 1.50 28.16
CA TYR A 51 -4.31 1.72 29.14
C TYR A 51 -3.70 1.71 30.54
N SER A 52 -4.08 2.67 31.39
CA SER A 52 -3.72 2.68 32.81
C SER A 52 -4.96 2.91 33.65
N ASN A 53 -5.02 2.32 34.83
CA ASN A 53 -6.08 2.55 35.80
C ASN A 53 -5.46 2.91 37.16
N PRO A 54 -5.67 4.13 37.70
CA PRO A 54 -5.07 4.54 38.97
C PRO A 54 -5.58 3.73 40.17
N SER A 55 -6.74 3.09 40.05
CA SER A 55 -7.37 2.29 41.10
C SER A 55 -7.11 0.78 40.96
N GLN A 56 -6.45 0.34 39.88
CA GLN A 56 -6.15 -1.07 39.63
C GLN A 56 -4.75 -1.24 39.02
N SER A 57 -3.86 -1.90 39.76
CA SER A 57 -2.52 -2.25 39.26
C SER A 57 -2.51 -3.53 38.42
N ASN A 58 -3.49 -4.41 38.61
CA ASN A 58 -3.68 -5.61 37.80
C ASN A 58 -4.72 -5.36 36.70
N LEU A 59 -4.27 -5.34 35.46
CA LEU A 59 -5.12 -5.09 34.28
C LEU A 59 -5.44 -6.37 33.49
N VAL A 60 -5.18 -7.55 34.08
CA VAL A 60 -5.52 -8.84 33.47
C VAL A 60 -7.04 -8.91 33.21
N GLY A 61 -7.43 -9.25 31.99
CA GLY A 61 -8.83 -9.35 31.56
C GLY A 61 -9.43 -8.05 31.01
N VAL A 62 -8.71 -6.93 31.07
CA VAL A 62 -9.12 -5.69 30.39
C VAL A 62 -8.81 -5.80 28.91
N SER A 63 -9.84 -5.67 28.07
CA SER A 63 -9.67 -5.72 26.61
C SER A 63 -9.32 -4.36 26.02
N ILE A 64 -8.28 -4.28 25.20
CA ILE A 64 -8.06 -3.15 24.29
C ILE A 64 -8.53 -3.56 22.90
N THR A 65 -9.47 -2.81 22.33
CA THR A 65 -9.98 -3.01 20.98
C THR A 65 -9.39 -1.98 20.04
N PHE A 66 -8.87 -2.45 18.91
CA PHE A 66 -8.32 -1.64 17.85
C PHE A 66 -9.20 -1.70 16.60
N LYS A 67 -9.34 -0.56 15.93
CA LYS A 67 -9.96 -0.46 14.60
C LYS A 67 -9.02 0.26 13.65
N LEU A 68 -8.93 -0.24 12.43
CA LEU A 68 -8.32 0.46 11.31
C LEU A 68 -9.42 0.95 10.38
N ILE A 69 -9.46 2.25 10.11
CA ILE A 69 -10.48 2.89 9.28
C ILE A 69 -9.80 3.55 8.08
N ASP A 70 -10.29 3.30 6.87
CA ASP A 70 -9.87 4.04 5.68
C ASP A 70 -10.46 5.47 5.73
N THR A 71 -9.62 6.50 5.69
CA THR A 71 -10.09 7.90 5.75
C THR A 71 -10.85 8.35 4.50
N ALA A 72 -10.57 7.74 3.34
CA ALA A 72 -11.20 8.13 2.08
C ALA A 72 -12.64 7.61 1.99
N THR A 73 -12.89 6.41 2.50
CA THR A 73 -14.22 5.77 2.44
C THR A 73 -14.97 5.77 3.77
N ASN A 74 -14.29 6.14 4.87
CA ASN A 74 -14.78 6.03 6.24
C ASN A 74 -15.23 4.60 6.60
N THR A 75 -14.59 3.59 6.01
CA THR A 75 -14.94 2.18 6.21
C THR A 75 -13.97 1.54 7.20
N ILE A 76 -14.51 0.74 8.12
CA ILE A 76 -13.71 -0.11 9.01
C ILE A 76 -13.10 -1.24 8.16
N ILE A 77 -11.78 -1.24 8.04
CA ILE A 77 -11.01 -2.27 7.31
C ILE A 77 -10.87 -3.50 8.19
N SER A 78 -10.57 -3.29 9.48
CA SER A 78 -10.31 -4.36 10.42
C SER A 78 -10.64 -3.92 11.84
N THR A 79 -11.07 -4.87 12.66
CA THR A 79 -11.24 -4.72 14.10
C THR A 79 -10.67 -5.94 14.77
N PHE A 80 -9.91 -5.75 15.84
CA PHE A 80 -9.48 -6.84 16.71
C PHE A 80 -9.42 -6.36 18.16
N SER A 81 -9.46 -7.30 19.10
CA SER A 81 -9.39 -7.01 20.53
C SER A 81 -8.43 -7.99 21.20
N ASP A 82 -7.66 -7.51 22.16
CA ASP A 82 -6.79 -8.34 22.99
C ASP A 82 -7.13 -8.14 24.47
N THR A 83 -7.32 -9.24 25.20
CA THR A 83 -7.69 -9.30 26.64
C THR A 83 -6.49 -9.54 27.56
N THR A 84 -5.28 -9.62 27.01
CA THR A 84 -4.02 -9.92 27.71
C THR A 84 -2.97 -8.82 27.55
N PRO A 85 -3.30 -7.52 27.77
CA PRO A 85 -2.31 -6.47 27.64
C PRO A 85 -1.19 -6.68 28.68
N THR A 86 0.03 -6.87 28.22
CA THR A 86 1.21 -6.94 29.10
C THR A 86 1.40 -5.55 29.72
N ASN A 87 1.20 -5.43 31.03
CA ASN A 87 1.28 -4.14 31.76
C ASN A 87 0.35 -3.03 31.21
N GLY A 88 -0.82 -3.40 30.67
CA GLY A 88 -1.76 -2.41 30.12
C GLY A 88 -1.37 -1.86 28.74
N SER A 89 -0.30 -2.36 28.11
CA SER A 89 0.12 -1.92 26.79
C SER A 89 -0.01 -3.03 25.75
N PHE A 90 -0.47 -2.68 24.55
CA PHE A 90 -0.63 -3.62 23.44
C PHE A 90 -0.38 -2.96 22.08
N GLY A 91 0.31 -3.69 21.19
CA GLY A 91 0.64 -3.24 19.84
C GLY A 91 -0.29 -3.82 18.78
N CYS A 92 -0.78 -2.99 17.87
CA CYS A 92 -1.51 -3.40 16.69
C CYS A 92 -0.66 -3.30 15.43
N GLN A 93 -0.91 -4.19 14.46
CA GLN A 93 -0.36 -4.06 13.12
C GLN A 93 -1.32 -4.66 12.08
N TRP A 94 -1.38 -4.03 10.91
CA TRP A 94 -2.15 -4.47 9.75
C TRP A 94 -1.32 -4.33 8.49
N THR A 95 -1.47 -5.29 7.59
CA THR A 95 -0.91 -5.20 6.24
C THR A 95 -1.93 -4.58 5.31
N VAL A 96 -1.56 -3.46 4.68
CA VAL A 96 -2.42 -2.73 3.73
C VAL A 96 -1.74 -2.60 2.36
N PRO A 97 -2.47 -2.76 1.24
CA PRO A 97 -1.91 -2.59 -0.09
C PRO A 97 -1.67 -1.10 -0.40
N GLN A 98 -0.54 -0.79 -1.02
CA GLN A 98 -0.27 0.55 -1.53
C GLN A 98 -1.19 0.85 -2.73
N GLN A 99 -1.63 2.10 -2.86
CA GLN A 99 -2.50 2.56 -3.93
C GLN A 99 -1.78 3.58 -4.82
N LEU A 100 -2.28 3.84 -6.02
CA LEU A 100 -1.73 4.87 -6.93
C LEU A 100 -1.86 6.30 -6.40
N THR A 101 -2.68 6.49 -5.37
CA THR A 101 -2.81 7.74 -4.63
C THR A 101 -2.42 7.51 -3.17
N PRO A 102 -1.91 8.51 -2.45
CA PRO A 102 -1.63 8.38 -1.03
C PRO A 102 -2.90 7.98 -0.27
N GLN A 103 -2.77 7.05 0.68
CA GLN A 103 -3.89 6.54 1.47
C GLN A 103 -3.72 6.93 2.94
N GLY A 104 -4.75 7.50 3.54
CA GLY A 104 -4.79 7.82 4.97
C GLY A 104 -5.63 6.81 5.74
N PHE A 105 -5.20 6.47 6.94
CA PHE A 105 -5.93 5.61 7.87
C PHE A 105 -6.08 6.28 9.23
N LEU A 106 -7.16 5.95 9.92
CA LEU A 106 -7.32 6.19 11.35
C LEU A 106 -7.12 4.87 12.10
N ILE A 107 -6.29 4.92 13.13
CA ILE A 107 -6.18 3.88 14.14
C ILE A 107 -6.95 4.37 15.36
N VAL A 108 -7.96 3.60 15.75
CA VAL A 108 -8.78 3.87 16.93
C VAL A 108 -8.49 2.78 17.95
N ALA A 109 -8.12 3.17 19.17
CA ALA A 109 -8.04 2.26 20.31
C ALA A 109 -9.17 2.58 21.29
N SER A 110 -9.79 1.55 21.85
CA SER A 110 -10.83 1.70 22.86
C SER A 110 -10.70 0.65 23.97
N SER A 111 -10.95 1.08 25.20
CA SER A 111 -10.95 0.23 26.40
C SER A 111 -11.73 0.92 27.52
N GLY A 112 -12.59 0.21 28.24
CA GLY A 112 -13.31 0.74 29.39
C GLY A 112 -14.10 2.03 29.11
N GLY A 113 -14.66 2.19 27.90
CA GLY A 113 -15.39 3.39 27.48
C GLY A 113 -14.51 4.61 27.16
N LEU A 114 -13.19 4.46 27.21
CA LEU A 114 -12.22 5.43 26.67
C LEU A 114 -11.93 5.12 25.21
N GLU A 115 -11.62 6.17 24.44
CA GLU A 115 -11.21 6.08 23.04
C GLU A 115 -10.08 7.08 22.78
N ASP A 116 -9.06 6.65 22.05
CA ASP A 116 -8.07 7.53 21.43
C ASP A 116 -7.96 7.19 19.94
N THR A 117 -7.70 8.20 19.12
CA THR A 117 -7.63 8.08 17.66
C THR A 117 -6.40 8.81 17.13
N LYS A 118 -5.64 8.15 16.25
CA LYS A 118 -4.51 8.75 15.54
C LYS A 118 -4.57 8.45 14.05
N SER A 119 -4.07 9.37 13.24
CA SER A 119 -3.96 9.19 11.79
C SER A 119 -2.58 8.69 11.39
N VAL A 120 -2.53 7.93 10.30
CA VAL A 120 -1.30 7.45 9.66
C VAL A 120 -1.51 7.42 8.15
N SER A 121 -0.45 7.67 7.38
CA SER A 121 -0.54 7.71 5.91
C SER A 121 0.45 6.74 5.27
N VAL A 122 -0.01 6.08 4.22
CA VAL A 122 0.80 5.28 3.31
C VAL A 122 1.00 6.09 2.02
N PRO A 123 2.24 6.27 1.53
CA PRO A 123 2.51 7.03 0.32
C PRO A 123 1.96 6.31 -0.92
N ALA A 124 1.83 7.03 -2.04
CA ALA A 124 1.41 6.44 -3.30
C ALA A 124 2.45 5.44 -3.86
N LEU A 125 1.96 4.41 -4.54
CA LEU A 125 2.75 3.50 -5.35
C LEU A 125 3.24 4.23 -6.59
N GLY A 126 4.52 4.05 -6.94
CA GLY A 126 5.07 4.61 -8.18
C GLY A 126 4.33 4.08 -9.40
N VAL A 127 4.05 4.92 -10.39
CA VAL A 127 3.40 4.49 -11.63
C VAL A 127 4.37 3.64 -12.44
N LEU A 128 3.96 2.44 -12.83
CA LEU A 128 4.76 1.54 -13.66
C LEU A 128 5.01 2.16 -15.03
N SER A 129 6.27 2.26 -15.41
CA SER A 129 6.70 2.86 -16.66
C SER A 129 7.88 2.12 -17.27
N VAL A 130 8.06 2.31 -18.57
CA VAL A 130 9.22 1.87 -19.35
C VAL A 130 9.91 3.07 -19.97
N ALA A 131 11.24 3.05 -20.05
CA ALA A 131 12.03 4.21 -20.45
C ALA A 131 11.76 4.67 -21.90
N SER A 132 11.54 3.72 -22.81
CA SER A 132 11.23 4.00 -24.21
C SER A 132 9.85 3.46 -24.57
N SER A 133 9.03 4.27 -25.25
CA SER A 133 7.73 3.87 -25.80
C SER A 133 7.85 3.06 -27.09
N SER A 134 9.02 3.08 -27.74
CA SER A 134 9.33 2.25 -28.90
C SER A 134 10.80 1.85 -28.95
N ILE A 135 11.08 0.61 -29.34
CA ILE A 135 12.40 0.08 -29.69
C ILE A 135 12.37 -0.33 -31.16
N THR A 136 13.40 0.01 -31.92
CA THR A 136 13.50 -0.37 -33.33
C THR A 136 14.71 -1.28 -33.54
N PHE A 137 14.53 -2.38 -34.24
CA PHE A 137 15.60 -3.21 -34.80
C PHE A 137 15.67 -2.98 -36.30
N THR A 138 16.88 -2.88 -36.83
CA THR A 138 17.09 -2.72 -38.27
C THR A 138 17.66 -4.00 -38.89
N ASN A 139 17.36 -4.25 -40.17
CA ASN A 139 17.89 -5.40 -40.90
C ASN A 139 19.42 -5.44 -41.01
N THR A 140 20.08 -4.32 -40.74
CA THR A 140 21.54 -4.24 -40.70
C THR A 140 22.14 -4.81 -39.42
N GLU A 141 21.34 -4.99 -38.36
CA GLU A 141 21.80 -5.59 -37.11
C GLU A 141 21.87 -7.12 -37.23
N PRO A 142 22.98 -7.76 -36.81
CA PRO A 142 23.12 -9.22 -36.87
C PRO A 142 22.13 -9.90 -35.91
N ALA A 143 21.49 -10.98 -36.36
CA ALA A 143 20.65 -11.80 -35.48
C ALA A 143 21.50 -12.85 -34.72
N PRO A 144 21.28 -13.08 -33.41
CA PRO A 144 20.33 -12.39 -32.53
C PRO A 144 20.91 -11.08 -31.98
N THR A 145 20.15 -9.99 -32.09
CA THR A 145 20.41 -8.74 -31.36
C THR A 145 19.43 -8.64 -30.19
N ILE A 146 19.93 -8.19 -29.04
CA ILE A 146 19.14 -7.94 -27.83
C ILE A 146 19.12 -6.44 -27.57
N LYS A 147 17.94 -5.86 -27.36
CA LYS A 147 17.78 -4.48 -26.89
C LYS A 147 17.07 -4.49 -25.55
N GLN A 148 17.48 -3.58 -24.66
CA GLN A 148 16.91 -3.47 -23.33
C GLN A 148 16.04 -2.22 -23.20
N ASN A 149 15.00 -2.33 -22.38
CA ASN A 149 14.20 -1.21 -21.93
C ASN A 149 14.15 -1.21 -20.40
N ALA A 150 14.46 -0.08 -19.77
CA ALA A 150 14.43 0.02 -18.31
C ALA A 150 12.98 0.15 -17.81
N ILE A 151 12.68 -0.49 -16.68
CA ILE A 151 11.41 -0.48 -15.96
C ILE A 151 11.57 0.39 -14.70
N SER A 152 10.62 1.27 -14.44
CA SER A 152 10.56 2.08 -13.23
C SER A 152 9.15 2.13 -12.65
N GLY A 153 9.04 2.50 -11.37
CA GLY A 153 7.78 2.46 -10.63
C GLY A 153 7.24 1.04 -10.41
N GLY A 154 6.00 0.92 -9.98
CA GLY A 154 5.37 -0.36 -9.66
C GLY A 154 6.07 -1.12 -8.53
N THR A 155 5.81 -2.42 -8.47
CA THR A 155 6.36 -3.35 -7.47
C THR A 155 7.02 -4.56 -8.13
N THR A 156 8.23 -4.90 -7.69
CA THR A 156 8.95 -6.10 -8.15
C THR A 156 8.37 -7.38 -7.51
N PRO A 157 8.47 -8.55 -8.17
CA PRO A 157 9.07 -8.79 -9.50
C PRO A 157 8.18 -8.33 -10.67
N TYR A 158 8.80 -7.99 -11.80
CA TYR A 158 8.06 -7.71 -13.04
C TYR A 158 7.96 -8.94 -13.94
N SER A 159 6.94 -8.95 -14.78
CA SER A 159 6.75 -9.91 -15.87
C SER A 159 6.57 -9.16 -17.18
N ALA A 160 6.98 -9.76 -18.30
CA ALA A 160 6.77 -9.20 -19.63
C ALA A 160 6.26 -10.27 -20.60
N SER A 161 5.40 -9.85 -21.53
CA SER A 161 4.88 -10.70 -22.60
C SER A 161 4.97 -9.99 -23.94
N SER A 162 5.27 -10.78 -24.97
CA SER A 162 5.25 -10.34 -26.37
C SER A 162 3.92 -10.73 -27.00
N SER A 163 3.32 -9.82 -27.77
CA SER A 163 2.13 -10.10 -28.59
C SER A 163 2.42 -11.06 -29.75
N ASN A 164 3.70 -11.24 -30.14
CA ASN A 164 4.10 -12.24 -31.14
C ASN A 164 5.52 -12.75 -30.87
N ALA A 165 5.62 -13.87 -30.15
CA ALA A 165 6.89 -14.49 -29.79
C ALA A 165 7.68 -15.05 -30.99
N ALA A 166 7.03 -15.27 -32.14
CA ALA A 166 7.72 -15.71 -33.37
C ALA A 166 8.56 -14.59 -33.99
N LEU A 167 8.22 -13.32 -33.71
CA LEU A 167 8.94 -12.15 -34.21
C LEU A 167 9.93 -11.59 -33.17
N ALA A 168 9.49 -11.53 -31.90
CA ALA A 168 10.33 -11.06 -30.79
C ALA A 168 9.98 -11.77 -29.49
N THR A 169 10.98 -12.32 -28.81
CA THR A 169 10.86 -12.88 -27.46
C THR A 169 11.30 -11.86 -26.41
N VAL A 170 10.81 -12.01 -25.18
CA VAL A 170 11.10 -11.09 -24.08
C VAL A 170 11.49 -11.84 -22.82
N SER A 171 12.38 -11.24 -22.03
CA SER A 171 12.72 -11.68 -20.68
C SER A 171 12.86 -10.48 -19.76
N VAL A 172 12.65 -10.69 -18.46
CA VAL A 172 12.83 -9.67 -17.42
C VAL A 172 13.95 -10.08 -16.50
N SER A 173 14.85 -9.14 -16.21
CA SER A 173 15.86 -9.29 -15.16
C SER A 173 15.94 -7.99 -14.35
N GLY A 174 15.65 -8.08 -13.05
CA GLY A 174 15.54 -6.91 -12.19
C GLY A 174 14.57 -5.87 -12.77
N ASN A 175 15.09 -4.67 -13.04
CA ASN A 175 14.35 -3.54 -13.59
C ASN A 175 14.57 -3.36 -15.10
N ALA A 176 14.86 -4.42 -15.85
CA ALA A 176 15.03 -4.34 -17.30
C ALA A 176 14.25 -5.43 -18.03
N VAL A 177 13.59 -5.04 -19.12
CA VAL A 177 13.06 -5.96 -20.14
C VAL A 177 14.11 -6.10 -21.23
N SER A 178 14.53 -7.33 -21.52
CA SER A 178 15.32 -7.65 -22.71
C SER A 178 14.40 -8.14 -23.82
N VAL A 179 14.54 -7.58 -25.01
CA VAL A 179 13.82 -7.98 -26.22
C VAL A 179 14.83 -8.62 -27.18
N THR A 180 14.55 -9.83 -27.61
CA THR A 180 15.37 -10.56 -28.59
C THR A 180 14.58 -10.71 -29.89
N ARG A 181 15.12 -10.15 -30.98
CA ARG A 181 14.55 -10.28 -32.33
C ARG A 181 14.82 -11.67 -32.91
N ALA A 182 13.82 -12.26 -33.57
CA ALA A 182 14.02 -13.45 -34.39
C ALA A 182 14.67 -13.12 -35.74
N SER A 183 15.39 -14.09 -36.32
CA SER A 183 16.01 -13.94 -37.65
C SER A 183 14.97 -13.62 -38.71
N ASN A 184 15.26 -12.65 -39.59
CA ASN A 184 14.37 -12.20 -40.67
C ASN A 184 12.98 -11.71 -40.22
N ALA A 185 12.81 -11.38 -38.93
CA ALA A 185 11.56 -10.84 -38.42
C ALA A 185 11.33 -9.42 -38.95
N THR A 186 10.14 -9.18 -39.50
CA THR A 186 9.66 -7.88 -39.95
C THR A 186 8.25 -7.66 -39.41
N GLY A 187 7.93 -6.42 -39.05
CA GLY A 187 6.62 -6.04 -38.50
C GLY A 187 6.73 -5.27 -37.19
N THR A 188 5.62 -5.20 -36.45
CA THR A 188 5.58 -4.53 -35.14
C THR A 188 4.99 -5.47 -34.10
N VAL A 189 5.62 -5.51 -32.94
CA VAL A 189 5.20 -6.30 -31.78
C VAL A 189 4.96 -5.35 -30.63
N ILE A 190 3.88 -5.53 -29.90
CA ILE A 190 3.66 -4.87 -28.61
C ILE A 190 4.21 -5.77 -27.50
N VAL A 191 5.04 -5.17 -26.64
CA VAL A 191 5.51 -5.79 -25.40
C VAL A 191 4.76 -5.16 -24.23
N THR A 192 4.15 -6.00 -23.40
CA THR A 192 3.43 -5.59 -22.19
C THR A 192 4.23 -5.99 -20.96
N VAL A 193 4.44 -5.05 -20.05
CA VAL A 193 5.12 -5.24 -18.76
C VAL A 193 4.09 -5.12 -17.66
N THR A 194 4.11 -6.04 -16.68
CA THR A 194 3.19 -6.06 -15.54
C THR A 194 3.97 -6.20 -14.24
N ASP A 195 3.57 -5.46 -13.21
CA ASP A 195 4.15 -5.51 -11.88
C ASP A 195 3.50 -6.55 -10.96
N ALA A 196 4.08 -6.79 -9.79
CA ALA A 196 3.59 -7.73 -8.80
C ALA A 196 2.74 -7.07 -7.70
N SER A 197 2.42 -5.78 -7.82
CA SER A 197 1.65 -5.09 -6.78
C SER A 197 0.26 -5.72 -6.62
N PRO A 198 -0.35 -5.69 -5.41
CA PRO A 198 -1.72 -6.18 -5.23
C PRO A 198 -2.74 -5.49 -6.16
N THR A 199 -2.50 -4.21 -6.49
CA THR A 199 -3.33 -3.43 -7.41
C THR A 199 -3.04 -3.68 -8.88
N ARG A 200 -1.95 -4.40 -9.21
CA ARG A 200 -1.46 -4.75 -10.56
C ARG A 200 -1.45 -3.59 -11.57
N GLN A 201 -0.27 -3.10 -11.89
CA GLN A 201 -0.07 -2.15 -12.98
C GLN A 201 0.45 -2.84 -14.24
N SER A 202 0.03 -2.34 -15.40
CA SER A 202 0.58 -2.76 -16.69
C SER A 202 0.91 -1.56 -17.57
N THR A 203 2.01 -1.65 -18.30
CA THR A 203 2.42 -0.66 -19.31
C THR A 203 2.89 -1.38 -20.57
N SER A 204 2.99 -0.69 -21.70
CA SER A 204 3.39 -1.32 -22.96
C SER A 204 4.22 -0.40 -23.84
N PHE A 205 5.06 -1.00 -24.68
CA PHE A 205 5.84 -0.30 -25.69
C PHE A 205 5.89 -1.10 -26.99
N SER A 206 6.14 -0.39 -28.08
CA SER A 206 6.24 -0.99 -29.41
C SER A 206 7.66 -1.48 -29.69
N VAL A 207 7.76 -2.58 -30.42
CA VAL A 207 9.00 -3.11 -30.98
C VAL A 207 8.82 -3.17 -32.49
N VAL A 208 9.53 -2.30 -33.20
CA VAL A 208 9.51 -2.22 -34.66
C VAL A 208 10.67 -3.04 -35.20
N LEU A 209 10.37 -3.99 -36.07
CA LEU A 209 11.33 -4.90 -36.71
C LEU A 209 11.32 -4.57 -38.19
N GLN A 210 12.41 -3.96 -38.68
CA GLN A 210 12.52 -3.48 -40.05
C GLN A 210 13.51 -4.30 -40.84
#